data_AF-A0A935NHV5-F1
#
_entry.id   AF-A0A935NHV5-F1
#
_cell.length_a   1.000
_cell.length_b   1.000
_cell.length_c   1.000
_cell.angle_alpha   90.00
_cell.angle_beta   90.00
_cell.angle_gamma   90.00
#
_symmetry.space_group_name_H-M   'P 1'
#
loop_
_entity.id
_entity.type
_entity.pdbx_description
1 polymer ?
#
loop_
_entity_poly.entity_id
_entity_poly.type
_entity_poly.pdbx_seq_one_letter_code
_entity_poly.pdbx_strand_id
1 'polypeptide(L)' 'MKKTESNTNLPSNYQAALNELTDLVADMENQTITVDDLAEKVQRALALIAFCETKLRQTTEAVQNTLT' A
#
# COMPACT_ATOMS: atom_id res chain seq x y z
N MET A 1 2.85 -22.29 17.26
CA MET A 1 3.95 -21.59 16.56
C MET A 1 3.84 -21.89 15.07
N LYS A 2 3.33 -20.94 14.27
CA LYS A 2 3.48 -20.95 12.82
C LYS A 2 4.17 -19.62 12.45
N LYS A 3 5.48 -19.69 12.22
CA LYS A 3 6.20 -18.70 11.41
C LYS A 3 5.65 -18.82 10.00
N THR A 4 5.37 -17.70 9.33
CA THR A 4 5.64 -17.53 7.90
C THR A 4 5.33 -16.10 7.46
N GLU A 5 6.41 -15.36 7.22
CA GLU A 5 6.58 -14.41 6.11
C GLU A 5 5.87 -13.06 6.23
N SER A 6 6.61 -12.10 6.77
CA SER A 6 6.48 -10.68 6.44
C SER A 6 6.34 -10.53 4.92
N ASN A 7 5.17 -10.11 4.44
CA ASN A 7 4.93 -9.72 3.05
C ASN A 7 5.79 -8.49 2.68
N THR A 8 7.09 -8.69 2.43
CA THR A 8 8.08 -7.64 2.15
C THR A 8 8.17 -7.28 0.66
N ASN A 9 7.08 -7.46 -0.12
CA ASN A 9 7.04 -6.99 -1.50
C ASN A 9 6.49 -5.55 -1.53
N LEU A 10 7.37 -4.58 -1.26
CA LEU A 10 7.03 -3.16 -1.32
C LEU A 10 7.02 -2.68 -2.78
N PRO A 11 6.09 -1.79 -3.16
CA PRO A 11 6.06 -1.20 -4.49
C PRO A 11 7.34 -0.43 -4.82
N SER A 12 7.74 -0.44 -6.10
CA SER A 12 8.98 0.22 -6.55
C SER A 12 8.93 1.74 -6.47
N ASN A 13 7.72 2.33 -6.56
CA ASN A 13 7.49 3.76 -6.48
C ASN A 13 6.04 4.07 -6.06
N TYR A 14 5.76 5.35 -5.84
CA TYR A 14 4.42 5.83 -5.43
C TYR A 14 3.33 5.45 -6.44
N GLN A 15 3.60 5.60 -7.74
CA GLN A 15 2.62 5.29 -8.78
C GLN A 15 2.26 3.81 -8.79
N ALA A 16 3.25 2.93 -8.64
CA ALA A 16 3.02 1.49 -8.56
C ALA A 16 2.15 1.13 -7.34
N ALA A 17 2.43 1.73 -6.18
CA ALA A 17 1.64 1.53 -4.97
C ALA A 17 0.18 2.00 -5.14
N LEU A 18 0.00 3.17 -5.75
CA LEU A 18 -1.31 3.75 -5.99
C LEU A 18 -2.14 2.93 -6.99
N ASN A 19 -1.51 2.44 -8.07
CA ASN A 19 -2.17 1.58 -9.04
C ASN A 19 -2.66 0.30 -8.37
N GLU A 20 -1.77 -0.38 -7.62
CA GLU A 20 -2.13 -1.61 -6.94
C GLU A 20 -3.26 -1.40 -5.90
N LEU A 21 -3.22 -0.28 -5.17
CA LEU A 21 -4.28 0.06 -4.22
C LEU A 21 -5.61 0.31 -4.93
N THR A 22 -5.58 0.99 -6.08
CA THR A 22 -6.77 1.27 -6.88
C THR A 22 -7.38 -0.01 -7.42
N ASP A 23 -6.56 -0.92 -7.94
CA ASP A 23 -7.00 -2.23 -8.43
C ASP A 23 -7.63 -3.05 -7.30
N LEU A 24 -7.01 -3.05 -6.12
CA LEU A 24 -7.51 -3.76 -4.95
C LEU A 24 -8.87 -3.22 -4.49
N VAL A 25 -9.05 -1.90 -4.47
CA VAL A 25 -10.35 -1.27 -4.15
C VAL A 25 -11.40 -1.65 -5.19
N ALA A 26 -11.05 -1.60 -6.48
CA ALA A 26 -11.97 -2.00 -7.55
C ALA A 26 -12.41 -3.47 -7.42
N ASP A 27 -11.50 -4.37 -7.06
CA ASP A 27 -11.82 -5.77 -6.79
C ASP A 27 -12.78 -5.93 -5.60
N MET A 28 -12.60 -5.14 -4.54
CA MET A 28 -13.50 -5.14 -3.38
C MET A 28 -14.90 -4.64 -3.75
N GLU A 29 -14.98 -3.55 -4.51
CA GLU A 29 -16.25 -2.95 -4.95
C GLU A 29 -17.03 -3.84 -5.90
N ASN A 30 -16.32 -4.54 -6.80
CA ASN A 30 -16.91 -5.48 -7.74
C ASN A 30 -17.23 -6.85 -7.11
N GLN A 31 -17.04 -7.01 -5.79
CA GLN A 31 -17.28 -8.24 -5.06
C GLN A 31 -16.53 -9.46 -5.64
N THR A 32 -15.36 -9.23 -6.26
CA THR A 32 -14.53 -10.32 -6.81
C THR A 32 -13.68 -10.98 -5.73
N ILE A 33 -13.61 -10.37 -4.54
CA ILE A 33 -12.87 -10.87 -3.37
C ILE A 33 -13.79 -11.73 -2.50
N THR A 34 -13.32 -12.94 -2.17
CA THR A 34 -14.03 -13.84 -1.26
C THR A 34 -13.89 -13.36 0.19
N VAL A 35 -14.82 -13.77 1.06
CA VAL A 35 -14.75 -13.42 2.50
C VAL A 35 -13.49 -13.98 3.17
N ASP A 36 -13.02 -15.14 2.71
CA ASP A 36 -11.80 -15.77 3.23
C ASP A 36 -10.54 -14.96 2.86
N ASP A 37 -10.52 -14.36 1.66
CA ASP A 37 -9.39 -13.55 1.18
C ASP A 37 -9.44 -12.09 1.66
N LEU A 38 -10.60 -11.63 2.15
CA LEU A 38 -10.84 -10.23 2.50
C LEU A 38 -9.83 -9.70 3.53
N ALA A 39 -9.49 -10.51 4.54
CA ALA A 39 -8.53 -10.13 5.57
C ALA A 39 -7.13 -9.86 4.98
N GLU A 40 -6.68 -10.69 4.05
CA GLU A 40 -5.37 -10.55 3.40
C GLU A 40 -5.33 -9.31 2.50
N LYS A 41 -6.41 -9.08 1.74
CA LYS A 41 -6.54 -7.90 0.86
C LYS A 41 -6.56 -6.60 1.66
N VAL A 42 -7.27 -6.57 2.78
CA VAL A 42 -7.26 -5.40 3.69
C VAL A 42 -5.86 -5.17 4.27
N GLN A 43 -5.15 -6.22 4.70
CA GLN A 43 -3.77 -6.07 5.18
C GLN A 43 -2.84 -5.52 4.09
N ARG A 44 -3.00 -5.96 2.84
CA ARG A 44 -2.24 -5.44 1.71
C ARG A 44 -2.55 -3.96 1.47
N ALA A 45 -3.82 -3.56 1.47
CA ALA A 45 -4.23 -2.17 1.32
C ALA A 45 -3.60 -1.26 2.38
N LEU A 46 -3.60 -1.69 3.65
CA LEU A 46 -2.97 -0.95 4.74
C LEU A 46 -1.46 -0.77 4.54
N ALA A 47 -0.77 -1.79 4.03
CA ALA A 47 0.66 -1.69 3.72
C ALA A 47 0.94 -0.70 2.57
N LEU A 48 0.09 -0.69 1.53
CA LEU A 48 0.20 0.25 0.40
C LEU A 48 -0.04 1.69 0.85
N ILE A 49 -1.05 1.93 1.70
CA ILE A 49 -1.34 3.25 2.27
C ILE A 49 -0.14 3.76 3.07
N ALA A 50 0.41 2.94 3.98
CA ALA A 50 1.57 3.34 4.79
C ALA A 50 2.80 3.67 3.94
N PHE A 51 3.01 2.95 2.84
CA PHE A 51 4.07 3.26 1.87
C PHE A 51 3.84 4.61 1.18
N CYS A 52 2.61 4.86 0.69
CA CYS A 52 2.24 6.12 0.05
C CYS A 52 2.43 7.32 0.98
N GLU A 53 1.95 7.24 2.22
CA GLU A 53 2.11 8.28 3.24
C GLU A 53 3.58 8.58 3.53
N THR A 54 4.40 7.54 3.60
CA THR A 54 5.85 7.70 3.80
C THR A 54 6.51 8.43 2.63
N LYS A 55 6.14 8.12 1.39
CA LYS A 55 6.67 8.81 0.21
C LYS A 55 6.25 10.28 0.15
N LEU A 56 5.01 10.58 0.50
CA LEU A 56 4.53 11.97 0.57
C LEU A 56 5.30 12.77 1.62
N ARG A 57 5.44 12.23 2.83
CA ARG A 57 6.21 12.87 3.90
C ARG A 57 7.66 13.13 3.48
N GLN A 58 8.34 12.14 2.90
CA GLN A 58 9.70 12.29 2.40
C GLN A 58 9.82 13.39 1.33
N THR A 59 8.83 13.48 0.45
CA THR A 59 8.79 14.51 -0.60
C THR A 59 8.62 15.90 0.02
N THR A 60 7.71 16.05 0.98
CA THR A 60 7.49 17.32 1.69
C THR A 60 8.73 17.76 2.46
N GLU A 61 9.38 16.84 3.19
CA GLU A 61 10.63 17.11 3.91
C GLU A 61 11.75 17.55 2.96
N ALA A 62 11.91 16.86 1.82
CA ALA A 62 12.91 17.21 0.82
C ALA A 62 12.69 18.62 0.27
N VAL A 63 11.44 18.99 -0.06
CA VAL A 63 11.10 20.34 -0.52
C VAL A 63 11.37 21.38 0.57
N GLN A 64 10.96 21.13 1.81
CA GLN A 64 11.19 22.05 2.93
C GLN A 64 12.68 22.33 3.15
N ASN A 65 13.52 21.31 3.06
CA ASN A 65 14.97 21.44 3.21
C ASN A 65 15.66 22.23 2.08
N THR A 66 15.04 22.33 0.90
CA THR A 66 15.58 23.13 -0.21
C THR A 66 15.25 24.62 -0.13
N LEU A 67 14.25 24.99 0.67
CA LEU A 67 13.76 26.38 0.80
C LEU A 67 14.35 27.11 2.02
N THR A 68 15.13 26.41 2.85
CA THR A 68 15.86 26.92 4.03
C THR A 68 17.34 27.03 3.75
#